data_AF-A0A497STG1-F1
#
_entry.id   AF-A0A497STG1-F1
#
_cell.length_a   1.000
_cell.length_b   1.000
_cell.length_c   1.000
_cell.angle_alpha   90.00
_cell.angle_beta   90.00
_cell.angle_gamma   90.00
#
_symmetry.space_group_name_H-M   'P 1'
#
loop_
_entity.id
_entity.type
_entity.pdbx_description
1 polymer ?
#
loop_
_entity_poly.entity_id
_entity_poly.type
_entity_poly.pdbx_seq_one_letter_code
_entity_poly.pdbx_strand_id
1 'polypeptide(L)' 'MAKIIVDTPTEDGLGFGNYAEGLINIIRDSDSPFTIGILGDWGVGKTSLMRTMEKKNSKINLRKR' A
#
# COMPACT_ATOMS: atom_id res chain seq x y z
N MET A 1 0.34 5.18 -29.99
CA MET A 1 -0.96 4.61 -29.56
C MET A 1 -1.30 5.19 -28.20
N ALA A 2 -2.39 5.95 -28.09
CA ALA A 2 -2.82 6.52 -26.81
C ALA A 2 -3.42 5.42 -25.94
N LYS A 3 -2.89 5.24 -24.72
CA LYS A 3 -3.44 4.33 -23.72
C LYS A 3 -4.69 4.99 -23.13
N ILE A 4 -5.87 4.55 -23.55
CA ILE A 4 -7.14 4.99 -22.96
C ILE A 4 -7.19 4.39 -21.55
N ILE A 5 -7.12 5.25 -20.52
CA ILE A 5 -7.32 4.84 -19.13
C ILE A 5 -8.83 4.84 -18.92
N VAL A 6 -9.42 3.65 -18.88
CA VAL A 6 -10.81 3.46 -18.45
C VAL A 6 -10.85 3.65 -16.93
N ASP A 7 -11.85 4.39 -16.44
CA ASP A 7 -12.11 4.56 -15.00
C ASP A 7 -12.75 3.28 -14.43
N THR A 8 -12.01 2.18 -14.54
CA THR A 8 -12.34 0.92 -13.92
C THR A 8 -11.50 0.77 -12.64
N PRO A 9 -12.10 0.29 -11.53
CA PRO A 9 -11.36 0.00 -10.32
C PRO A 9 -10.23 -0.99 -10.64
N THR A 10 -9.00 -0.51 -10.60
CA THR A 10 -7.81 -1.35 -10.78
C THR A 10 -7.13 -1.54 -9.44
N GLU A 11 -6.75 -2.79 -9.13
CA GLU A 11 -6.21 -3.14 -7.81
C GLU A 11 -4.86 -2.47 -7.51
N ASP A 12 -4.13 -2.00 -8.52
CA ASP A 12 -2.82 -1.38 -8.36
C ASP A 12 -2.46 -0.35 -9.44
N GLY A 13 -3.44 0.46 -9.88
CA GLY A 13 -3.22 1.47 -10.94
C GLY A 13 -2.16 2.53 -10.63
N LEU A 14 -1.78 2.67 -9.36
CA LEU A 14 -0.80 3.65 -8.86
C LEU A 14 0.55 3.01 -8.46
N GLY A 15 0.69 1.68 -8.56
CA GLY A 15 1.95 0.98 -8.26
C GLY A 15 2.35 1.02 -6.78
N PHE A 16 1.38 1.04 -5.87
CA PHE A 16 1.63 1.10 -4.43
C PHE A 16 2.09 -0.22 -3.84
N GLY A 17 2.06 -1.31 -4.62
CA GLY A 17 2.44 -2.65 -4.17
C GLY A 17 3.78 -2.71 -3.44
N ASN A 18 4.83 -2.11 -4.02
CA ASN A 18 6.19 -2.15 -3.47
C ASN A 18 6.35 -1.26 -2.23
N TYR A 19 5.74 -0.07 -2.24
CA TYR A 19 5.74 0.84 -1.10
C TYR A 19 5.02 0.22 0.10
N ALA A 20 3.85 -0.38 -0.14
CA ALA A 20 3.09 -1.06 0.90
C ALA A 20 3.89 -2.20 1.55
N GLU A 21 4.62 -2.99 0.76
CA GLU A 21 5.44 -4.10 1.26
C GLU A 21 6.63 -3.61 2.09
N GLY A 22 7.36 -2.59 1.62
CA GLY A 22 8.44 -1.98 2.40
C GLY A 22 7.96 -1.41 3.74
N LEU A 23 6.83 -0.69 3.74
CA LEU A 23 6.25 -0.15 4.98
C LEU A 23 5.78 -1.25 5.95
N ILE A 24 5.19 -2.34 5.45
CA ILE A 24 4.80 -3.49 6.28
C ILE A 24 6.03 -4.12 6.94
N ASN A 25 7.13 -4.28 6.20
CA ASN A 25 8.36 -4.86 6.74
C ASN A 25 8.97 -3.95 7.82
N ILE A 26 8.99 -2.63 7.59
CA ILE A 26 9.41 -1.67 8.64
C ILE A 26 8.55 -1.82 9.89
N ILE A 27 7.22 -1.90 9.74
CA ILE A 27 6.28 -2.06 10.87
C ILE A 27 6.55 -3.36 11.66
N ARG A 28 6.99 -4.43 11.00
CA ARG A 28 7.18 -5.76 11.61
C ARG A 28 8.56 -5.97 12.20
N ASP A 29 9.58 -5.46 11.53
CA ASP A 29 10.97 -5.85 11.77
C ASP A 29 11.78 -4.75 12.47
N SER A 30 11.21 -3.55 12.67
CA SER A 30 11.91 -2.44 13.34
C SER A 30 11.62 -2.42 14.84
N ASP A 31 12.64 -2.07 15.63
CA ASP A 31 12.50 -1.87 17.08
C ASP A 31 11.70 -0.60 17.39
N SER A 32 10.68 -0.75 18.25
CA SER A 32 9.81 0.35 18.69
C SER A 32 10.46 1.17 19.81
N PRO A 33 10.12 2.47 19.99
CA PRO A 33 9.00 3.20 19.39
C PRO A 33 9.36 4.01 18.14
N PHE A 34 8.53 3.95 17.10
CA PHE A 34 8.60 4.83 15.92
C PHE A 34 7.20 5.17 15.39
N THR A 35 7.12 6.17 14.53
CA THR A 35 5.88 6.61 13.88
C THR A 35 6.10 6.74 12.38
N ILE A 36 5.14 6.27 11.59
CA ILE A 36 5.14 6.40 10.13
C ILE A 36 4.07 7.40 9.73
N GLY A 37 4.47 8.46 9.02
CA GLY A 37 3.57 9.44 8.42
C GLY A 37 3.44 9.21 6.91
N ILE A 38 2.20 9.16 6.40
CA ILE A 38 1.91 9.13 4.95
C ILE A 38 1.55 10.56 4.52
N LEU A 39 2.48 11.22 3.83
CA LEU A 39 2.39 12.64 3.45
C LEU A 39 2.15 12.79 1.94
N GLY A 40 1.49 13.87 1.54
CA GLY A 40 1.24 14.21 0.13
C GLY A 40 -0.06 14.99 -0.08
N ASP A 41 -0.25 15.52 -1.28
CA ASP A 41 -1.41 16.33 -1.63
C ASP A 41 -2.73 15.54 -1.65
N TRP A 42 -3.85 16.25 -1.69
CA TRP A 42 -5.16 15.61 -1.82
C TRP A 42 -5.26 14.81 -3.13
N GLY A 43 -5.89 13.63 -3.09
CA GLY A 43 -6.10 12.81 -4.28
C GLY A 43 -4.91 11.94 -4.73
N VAL A 44 -3.72 12.08 -4.13
CA VAL A 44 -2.52 11.30 -4.55
C VAL A 44 -2.51 9.84 -4.11
N GLY A 45 -3.59 9.36 -3.48
CA GLY A 45 -3.74 7.93 -3.15
C GLY A 45 -3.22 7.51 -1.76
N LYS A 46 -3.03 8.42 -0.80
CA LYS A 46 -2.64 8.08 0.59
C LYS A 46 -3.57 7.03 1.23
N THR A 47 -4.88 7.23 1.14
CA THR A 47 -5.88 6.26 1.64
C THR A 47 -5.86 4.95 0.86
N SER A 48 -5.60 5.01 -0.45
CA SER A 48 -5.44 3.82 -1.28
C SER A 48 -4.22 3.01 -0.85
N LEU A 49 -3.08 3.64 -0.57
CA LEU A 49 -1.88 3.00 -0.03
C LEU A 49 -2.17 2.30 1.30
N MET A 50 -2.85 2.96 2.24
CA MET A 50 -3.24 2.35 3.53
C MET A 50 -4.10 1.10 3.34
N ARG A 51 -5.10 1.15 2.45
CA ARG A 51 -5.96 -0.01 2.14
C ARG A 51 -5.18 -1.13 1.47
N THR A 52 -4.21 -0.81 0.61
CA THR A 52 -3.32 -1.81 -0.01
C THR A 52 -2.44 -2.49 1.04
N MET A 53 -1.90 -1.73 2.01
CA MET A 53 -1.15 -2.29 3.13
C MET A 53 -2.01 -3.26 3.96
N GLU A 54 -3.24 -2.88 4.30
CA GLU A 54 -4.18 -3.72 5.07
C GLU A 54 -4.49 -5.04 4.34
N LYS A 55 -4.85 -4.96 3.05
CA LYS A 55 -5.10 -6.12 2.19
C LYS A 55 -3.89 -7.06 2.07
N LYS A 56 -2.68 -6.51 1.99
CA LYS A 56 -1.45 -7.33 1.93
C LYS A 56 -1.15 -7.98 3.27
N ASN A 57 -1.29 -7.25 4.38
CA ASN A 57 -1.04 -7.77 5.71
C ASN A 57 -1.96 -8.96 6.04
N SER A 58 -3.25 -8.88 5.69
CA SER A 58 -4.21 -9.99 5.90
C SER A 58 -3.87 -11.23 5.07
N LYS A 59 -3.48 -11.05 3.79
CA LYS A 59 -3.01 -12.14 2.93
C LYS A 59 -1.74 -12.83 3.46
N ILE A 60 -0.80 -12.06 4.02
CA ILE A 60 0.42 -12.63 4.61
C ILE A 60 0.08 -13.46 5.85
N ASN A 61 -0.86 -13.01 6.68
CA ASN A 61 -1.27 -13.74 7.88
C ASN A 61 -1.99 -15.06 7.55
N LEU A 62 -2.66 -15.15 6.40
CA LEU A 62 -3.28 -16.37 5.87
C LEU A 62 -2.24 -17.37 5.31
N ARG A 63 -1.09 -16.90 4.81
CA ARG A 63 -0.01 -17.74 4.27
C ARG A 63 0.91 -18.34 5.33
N LYS A 64 0.91 -17.81 6.54
CA LYS A 64 1.71 -18.30 7.68
C LYS A 64 0.96 -19.31 8.56
N ARG A 65 -0.28 -19.65 8.22
CA ARG A 65 -1.11 -20.66 8.91
C ARG A 65 -1.10 -21.99 8.16
#